data_AF-A0A0D3AQQ0-F1
#
_entry.id   AF-A0A0D3AQQ0-F1
#
_cell.length_a   1.000
_cell.length_b   1.000
_cell.length_c   1.000
_cell.angle_alpha   90.00
_cell.angle_beta   90.00
_cell.angle_gamma   90.00
#
_symmetry.space_group_name_H-M   'P 1'
#
loop_
_entity.id
_entity.type
_entity.pdbx_description
1 polymer ?
#
loop_
_entity_poly.entity_id
_entity_poly.type
_entity_poly.pdbx_seq_one_letter_code
_entity_poly.pdbx_strand_id
1 'polypeptide(L)'
;MALARASKYDVFHAPYRIFEVECDSSRGPGVVQEFTWESGLTETVRQKFNEKAMDSYMKQINTWKTVWQNNKRPRYINETVWEQLIVHWEKDDTAATSRKNSKNRKSDRGGKGMYVHNLGACSMSSKEDQLIEANDGNPVDRLQLIKEAHTNKKTSQIQDAVIRSVVDLVETRKEALLSSQPLSDDGDSTGASTNIVALGF
;
A
#
# COMPACT_ATOMS: atom_id res chain seq x y z
N MET A 1 18.89 -11.32 17.17
CA MET A 1 17.45 -11.13 17.45
C MET A 1 16.72 -11.15 16.11
N ALA A 2 16.31 -12.33 15.63
CA ALA A 2 15.75 -12.49 14.30
C ALA A 2 14.22 -12.33 14.37
N LEU A 3 13.70 -11.35 13.63
CA LEU A 3 12.26 -11.10 13.48
C LEU A 3 11.63 -12.24 12.68
N ALA A 4 10.84 -13.08 13.34
CA ALA A 4 9.99 -14.06 12.67
C ALA A 4 8.92 -13.32 11.85
N ARG A 5 9.04 -13.38 10.52
CA ARG A 5 8.07 -12.83 9.59
C ARG A 5 6.92 -13.84 9.48
N ALA A 6 5.86 -13.64 10.25
CA ALA A 6 4.65 -14.46 10.15
C ALA A 6 4.06 -14.35 8.74
N SER A 7 3.94 -15.49 8.05
CA SER A 7 3.29 -15.60 6.74
C SER A 7 1.80 -15.33 6.92
N LYS A 8 1.25 -14.34 6.20
CA LYS A 8 -0.11 -13.81 6.39
C LYS A 8 -1.21 -14.80 5.95
N TYR A 9 -0.88 -16.01 5.51
CA TYR A 9 -1.81 -16.95 4.88
C TYR A 9 -1.61 -18.41 5.34
N ASP A 10 -1.30 -18.65 6.61
CA ASP A 10 -1.12 -20.00 7.19
C ASP A 10 -2.42 -20.81 7.38
N VAL A 11 -3.56 -20.35 6.84
CA VAL A 11 -4.87 -20.99 7.04
C VAL A 11 -5.00 -22.33 6.29
N PHE A 12 -4.13 -22.64 5.32
CA PHE A 12 -4.28 -23.81 4.45
C PHE A 12 -3.14 -24.83 4.54
N HIS A 13 -2.35 -24.84 5.63
CA HIS A 13 -1.13 -25.65 5.76
C HIS A 13 -1.34 -27.11 6.25
N ALA A 14 -2.56 -27.61 6.34
CA ALA A 14 -2.78 -29.03 6.57
C ALA A 14 -2.75 -29.77 5.22
N PRO A 15 -1.93 -30.84 5.04
CA PRO A 15 -2.07 -31.70 3.88
C PRO A 15 -3.48 -32.29 3.92
N TYR A 16 -4.28 -32.01 2.89
CA TYR A 16 -5.59 -32.63 2.73
C TYR A 16 -5.42 -34.14 2.88
N ARG A 17 -6.20 -34.77 3.77
CA ARG A 17 -6.30 -36.23 3.83
C ARG A 17 -6.53 -36.74 2.41
N ILE A 18 -5.73 -37.71 2.00
CA ILE A 18 -6.06 -38.56 0.85
C ILE A 18 -7.47 -39.10 1.16
N PHE A 19 -8.44 -38.73 0.34
CA PHE A 19 -9.75 -39.37 0.40
C PHE A 19 -9.53 -40.78 -0.14
N GLU A 20 -9.37 -41.76 0.75
CA GLU A 20 -9.66 -43.14 0.38
C GLU A 20 -11.14 -43.18 0.04
N VAL A 21 -11.44 -43.24 -1.26
CA VAL A 21 -12.80 -43.43 -1.74
C VAL A 21 -13.17 -44.86 -1.42
N GLU A 22 -13.77 -45.07 -0.25
CA GLU A 22 -14.39 -46.35 0.09
C GLU A 22 -15.60 -46.52 -0.83
N CYS A 23 -15.44 -47.35 -1.87
CA CYS A 23 -16.50 -47.65 -2.81
C CYS A 23 -17.57 -48.50 -2.11
N ASP A 24 -18.73 -47.91 -1.87
CA ASP A 24 -19.94 -48.63 -1.48
C ASP A 24 -20.26 -49.69 -2.55
N SER A 25 -20.08 -50.96 -2.19
CA SER A 25 -20.21 -52.11 -3.08
C SER A 25 -21.65 -52.38 -3.54
N SER A 26 -22.61 -51.53 -3.16
CA SER A 26 -24.04 -51.73 -3.44
C SER A 26 -24.56 -51.05 -4.72
N ARG A 27 -23.72 -50.30 -5.44
CA ARG A 27 -24.08 -49.70 -6.74
C ARG A 27 -23.26 -50.34 -7.86
N GLY A 28 -23.95 -50.97 -8.82
CA GLY A 28 -23.35 -51.62 -10.01
C GLY A 28 -22.37 -50.72 -10.76
N PRO A 29 -21.52 -51.26 -11.67
CA PRO A 29 -20.20 -50.73 -12.01
C PRO A 29 -20.27 -49.27 -12.47
N GLY A 30 -20.23 -48.38 -11.48
CA GLY A 30 -20.06 -46.96 -11.67
C GLY A 30 -18.62 -46.78 -12.09
N VAL A 31 -18.41 -46.20 -13.26
CA VAL A 31 -17.09 -45.81 -13.71
C VAL A 31 -16.52 -44.85 -12.66
N VAL A 32 -15.69 -45.36 -11.76
CA VAL A 32 -14.78 -44.55 -10.96
C VAL A 32 -13.86 -43.93 -12.00
N GLN A 33 -14.08 -42.64 -12.29
CA GLN A 33 -13.22 -41.94 -13.24
C GLN A 33 -11.87 -41.73 -12.56
N GLU A 34 -10.99 -42.70 -12.74
CA GLU A 34 -9.61 -42.64 -12.31
C GLU A 34 -8.90 -41.66 -13.25
N PHE A 35 -8.72 -40.42 -12.81
CA PHE A 35 -7.95 -39.44 -13.55
C PHE A 35 -6.46 -39.79 -13.41
N THR A 36 -6.00 -40.78 -14.17
CA THR A 36 -4.59 -41.20 -14.19
C THR A 36 -3.80 -40.35 -15.19
N TRP A 37 -3.31 -39.19 -14.76
CA TRP A 37 -2.21 -38.51 -15.47
C TRP A 37 -0.89 -39.20 -15.16
N GLU A 38 0.13 -39.05 -16.02
CA GLU A 38 1.45 -39.65 -15.80
C GLU A 38 2.01 -39.26 -14.42
N SER A 39 2.65 -40.22 -13.73
CA SER A 39 3.13 -40.03 -12.35
C SER A 39 4.04 -38.80 -12.20
N GLY A 40 4.88 -38.53 -13.21
CA GLY A 40 5.77 -37.35 -13.27
C GLY A 40 5.06 -36.00 -13.37
N LEU A 41 3.77 -35.97 -13.73
CA LEU A 41 2.96 -34.75 -13.82
C LEU A 41 2.13 -34.47 -12.56
N THR A 42 2.07 -35.41 -11.63
CA THR A 42 1.21 -35.33 -10.44
C THR A 42 1.48 -34.08 -9.60
N GLU A 43 2.74 -33.77 -9.37
CA GLU A 43 3.11 -32.59 -8.58
C GLU A 43 2.70 -31.30 -9.28
N THR A 44 2.95 -31.22 -10.59
CA THR A 44 2.60 -30.06 -11.42
C THR A 44 1.08 -29.85 -11.45
N VAL A 45 0.30 -30.92 -11.64
CA VAL A 45 -1.16 -30.85 -11.64
C VAL A 45 -1.67 -30.40 -10.27
N ARG A 46 -1.13 -30.95 -9.18
CA ARG A 46 -1.46 -30.55 -7.81
C ARG A 46 -1.16 -29.07 -7.56
N GLN A 47 0.01 -28.60 -7.98
CA GLN A 47 0.38 -27.20 -7.86
C GLN A 47 -0.60 -26.30 -8.63
N LYS A 48 -0.90 -26.63 -9.89
CA LYS A 48 -1.85 -25.87 -10.72
C LYS A 48 -3.26 -25.87 -10.17
N PHE A 49 -3.70 -26.99 -9.60
CA PHE A 49 -4.97 -27.07 -8.89
C PHE A 49 -4.98 -26.13 -7.68
N ASN A 50 -3.95 -26.16 -6.84
CA ASN A 50 -3.86 -25.29 -5.67
C ASN A 50 -3.82 -23.80 -6.06
N GLU A 51 -3.03 -23.43 -7.07
CA GLU A 51 -3.01 -22.07 -7.64
C GLU A 51 -4.42 -21.63 -8.07
N LYS A 52 -5.14 -22.51 -8.78
CA LYS A 52 -6.50 -22.23 -9.27
C LYS A 52 -7.52 -22.14 -8.13
N ALA A 53 -7.40 -23.02 -7.14
CA ALA A 53 -8.25 -23.02 -5.96
C ALA A 53 -8.07 -21.71 -5.19
N MET A 54 -6.82 -21.33 -4.89
CA MET A 54 -6.51 -20.07 -4.19
C MET A 54 -7.07 -18.84 -4.92
N ASP A 55 -6.88 -18.74 -6.24
CA ASP A 55 -7.44 -17.64 -7.06
C ASP A 55 -8.98 -17.60 -6.96
N SER A 56 -9.63 -18.76 -7.05
CA SER A 56 -11.08 -18.88 -6.90
C SER A 56 -11.56 -18.42 -5.53
N TYR A 57 -10.93 -18.92 -4.45
CA TYR A 57 -11.24 -18.52 -3.08
C TYR A 57 -11.06 -17.02 -2.86
N MET A 58 -9.94 -16.45 -3.32
CA MET A 58 -9.64 -15.04 -3.17
C MET A 58 -10.69 -14.15 -3.87
N LYS A 59 -11.17 -14.56 -5.04
CA LYS A 59 -12.22 -13.83 -5.77
C LYS A 59 -13.58 -13.95 -5.09
N GLN A 60 -13.89 -15.07 -4.45
CA GLN A 60 -15.19 -15.34 -3.84
C GLN A 60 -15.33 -14.84 -2.39
N ILE A 61 -14.22 -14.63 -1.68
CA ILE A 61 -14.23 -14.34 -0.23
C ILE A 61 -15.07 -13.12 0.16
N ASN A 62 -15.06 -12.05 -0.64
CA ASN A 62 -15.84 -10.84 -0.36
C ASN A 62 -17.35 -11.06 -0.57
N THR A 63 -17.71 -11.84 -1.58
CA THR A 63 -19.09 -12.23 -1.85
C THR A 63 -19.61 -13.10 -0.70
N TRP A 64 -18.83 -14.09 -0.27
CA TRP A 64 -19.17 -14.94 0.86
C TRP A 64 -19.28 -14.18 2.18
N LYS A 65 -18.39 -13.22 2.43
CA LYS A 65 -18.47 -12.35 3.62
C LYS A 65 -19.76 -11.54 3.63
N THR A 66 -20.19 -11.03 2.47
CA THR A 66 -21.49 -10.34 2.34
C THR A 66 -22.67 -11.29 2.61
N VAL A 67 -22.60 -12.53 2.12
CA VAL A 67 -23.62 -13.56 2.36
C VAL A 67 -23.71 -13.92 3.85
N TRP A 68 -22.55 -14.07 4.52
CA TRP A 68 -22.45 -14.28 5.97
C TRP A 68 -23.11 -13.13 6.77
N GLN A 69 -22.83 -11.88 6.41
CA GLN A 69 -23.44 -10.70 7.05
C GLN A 69 -24.97 -10.66 6.93
N ASN A 70 -25.54 -11.32 5.92
CA ASN A 70 -26.98 -11.46 5.73
C ASN A 70 -27.54 -12.74 6.39
N ASN A 71 -26.77 -13.40 7.26
CA ASN A 71 -27.11 -14.66 7.93
C ASN A 71 -27.46 -15.80 6.96
N LYS A 72 -26.76 -15.88 5.82
CA LYS A 72 -26.95 -16.93 4.79
C LYS A 72 -25.67 -17.72 4.58
N ARG A 73 -25.77 -18.92 4.01
CA ARG A 73 -24.64 -19.77 3.59
C ARG A 73 -24.51 -19.80 2.06
N PRO A 74 -23.30 -19.62 1.50
CA PRO A 74 -23.05 -19.81 0.07
C PRO A 74 -23.35 -21.23 -0.41
N ARG A 75 -23.82 -21.38 -1.65
CA ARG A 75 -24.29 -22.68 -2.20
C ARG A 75 -23.18 -23.72 -2.39
N TYR A 76 -22.00 -23.29 -2.83
CA TYR A 76 -20.91 -24.17 -3.25
C TYR A 76 -19.65 -23.95 -2.39
N ILE A 77 -19.78 -24.17 -1.08
CA ILE A 77 -18.66 -24.10 -0.14
C ILE A 77 -18.63 -25.32 0.77
N ASN A 78 -17.43 -25.90 0.93
CA ASN A 78 -17.19 -26.95 1.92
C ASN A 78 -17.55 -26.44 3.32
N GLU A 79 -18.20 -27.28 4.11
CA GLU A 79 -18.71 -26.92 5.44
C GLU A 79 -17.61 -26.53 6.42
N THR A 80 -16.54 -27.32 6.49
CA THR A 80 -15.40 -27.04 7.37
C THR A 80 -14.72 -25.71 7.01
N VAL A 81 -14.53 -25.44 5.72
CA VAL A 81 -13.95 -24.16 5.27
C VAL A 81 -14.87 -22.99 5.64
N TRP A 82 -16.17 -23.16 5.52
CA TRP A 82 -17.16 -22.14 5.89
C TRP A 82 -17.13 -21.82 7.39
N GLU A 83 -17.13 -22.84 8.24
CA GLU A 83 -17.03 -22.68 9.70
C GLU A 83 -15.74 -21.96 10.12
N GLN A 84 -14.60 -22.34 9.53
CA GLN A 84 -13.32 -21.66 9.79
C GLN A 84 -13.34 -20.19 9.36
N LEU A 85 -13.99 -19.86 8.24
CA LEU A 85 -14.15 -18.48 7.78
C LEU A 85 -15.04 -17.66 8.73
N ILE A 86 -16.14 -18.24 9.22
CA ILE A 86 -16.99 -17.59 10.23
C ILE A 86 -16.17 -17.27 11.47
N VAL A 87 -15.46 -18.25 12.03
CA VAL A 87 -14.59 -18.06 13.20
C VAL A 87 -13.55 -16.96 12.94
N HIS A 88 -12.98 -16.88 11.74
CA HIS A 88 -12.04 -15.82 11.39
C HIS A 88 -12.69 -14.43 11.32
N TRP A 89 -13.91 -14.32 10.79
CA TRP A 89 -14.64 -13.05 10.65
C TRP A 89 -15.27 -12.57 11.96
N GLU A 90 -15.61 -13.47 12.88
CA GLU A 90 -16.13 -13.15 14.22
C GLU A 90 -15.06 -12.59 15.17
N LYS A 91 -13.77 -12.88 14.91
CA LYS A 91 -12.67 -12.29 15.69
C LYS A 91 -12.72 -10.78 15.65
N ASP A 92 -12.72 -10.16 16.84
CA ASP A 92 -12.75 -8.71 17.00
C ASP A 92 -11.58 -8.02 16.31
N ASP A 93 -10.38 -8.61 16.34
CA ASP A 93 -9.19 -8.10 15.65
C ASP A 93 -9.38 -8.00 14.13
N THR A 94 -9.99 -9.03 13.53
CA THR A 94 -10.31 -9.07 12.09
C THR A 94 -11.32 -7.98 11.77
N ALA A 95 -12.37 -7.84 12.59
CA ALA A 95 -13.39 -6.83 12.39
C ALA A 95 -12.84 -5.41 12.56
N ALA A 96 -12.01 -5.17 13.58
CA ALA A 96 -11.36 -3.89 13.86
C ALA A 96 -10.42 -3.48 12.72
N THR A 97 -9.58 -4.41 12.24
CA THR A 97 -8.69 -4.19 11.10
C THR A 97 -9.49 -3.87 9.84
N SER A 98 -10.56 -4.62 9.56
CA SER A 98 -11.44 -4.39 8.42
C SER A 98 -12.10 -2.99 8.49
N ARG A 99 -12.61 -2.58 9.66
CA ARG A 99 -13.21 -1.26 9.88
C ARG A 99 -12.18 -0.15 9.68
N LYS A 100 -10.99 -0.30 10.26
CA LYS A 100 -9.88 0.66 10.11
C LYS A 100 -9.49 0.84 8.65
N ASN A 101 -9.29 -0.26 7.92
CA ASN A 101 -8.94 -0.21 6.50
C ASN A 101 -10.04 0.43 5.65
N SER A 102 -11.31 0.10 5.92
CA SER A 102 -12.45 0.72 5.25
C SER A 102 -12.51 2.23 5.51
N LYS A 103 -12.34 2.66 6.76
CA LYS A 103 -12.28 4.06 7.16
C LYS A 103 -11.13 4.79 6.47
N ASN A 104 -9.94 4.19 6.41
CA ASN A 104 -8.79 4.77 5.74
C ASN A 104 -9.01 4.91 4.22
N ARG A 105 -9.65 3.92 3.58
CA ARG A 105 -9.96 4.00 2.15
C ARG A 105 -11.03 5.04 1.83
N LYS A 106 -11.97 5.25 2.76
CA LYS A 106 -13.05 6.25 2.66
C LYS A 106 -12.74 7.55 3.41
N SER A 107 -11.50 7.74 3.87
CA SER A 107 -11.19 8.89 4.70
C SER A 107 -11.31 10.14 3.86
N ASP A 108 -12.09 11.10 4.35
CA ASP A 108 -12.10 12.43 3.78
C ASP A 108 -10.86 13.18 4.25
N ARG A 109 -10.12 13.81 3.33
CA ARG A 109 -8.95 14.66 3.63
C ARG A 109 -9.39 16.03 4.12
N GLY A 110 -10.39 16.09 5.00
CA GLY A 110 -11.03 17.31 5.46
C GLY A 110 -11.67 18.12 4.33
N GLY A 111 -12.35 17.47 3.40
CA GLY A 111 -12.99 18.08 2.23
C GLY A 111 -12.02 18.50 1.12
N LYS A 112 -10.72 18.23 1.26
CA LYS A 112 -9.67 18.71 0.33
C LYS A 112 -9.46 17.83 -0.91
N GLY A 113 -10.29 16.81 -1.08
CA GLY A 113 -10.28 15.94 -2.26
C GLY A 113 -9.20 14.86 -2.26
N MET A 114 -9.09 14.16 -3.39
CA MET A 114 -8.12 13.10 -3.66
C MET A 114 -6.69 13.67 -3.70
N TYR A 115 -5.69 12.85 -3.34
CA TYR A 115 -4.30 13.17 -3.65
C TYR A 115 -4.06 13.23 -5.15
N VAL A 116 -3.45 14.32 -5.63
CA VAL A 116 -3.16 14.54 -7.06
C VAL A 116 -1.71 14.97 -7.21
N HIS A 117 -0.96 14.28 -8.08
CA HIS A 117 0.35 14.68 -8.57
C HIS A 117 0.36 14.60 -10.11
N ASN A 118 1.18 15.42 -10.75
CA ASN A 118 1.18 15.67 -12.20
C ASN A 118 2.42 15.11 -12.93
N LEU A 119 3.21 14.25 -12.29
CA LEU A 119 4.43 13.66 -12.85
C LEU A 119 4.18 12.48 -13.81
N GLY A 120 2.95 11.99 -13.91
CA GLY A 120 2.63 10.81 -14.71
C GLY A 120 3.37 9.58 -14.20
N ALA A 121 4.03 8.83 -15.09
CA ALA A 121 4.83 7.66 -14.76
C ALA A 121 6.26 7.98 -14.26
N CYS A 122 6.48 9.19 -13.75
CA CYS A 122 7.76 9.61 -13.17
C CYS A 122 7.66 9.67 -11.65
N SER A 123 8.65 9.11 -10.95
CA SER A 123 8.73 9.19 -9.49
C SER A 123 9.20 10.57 -9.04
N MET A 124 8.95 10.91 -7.77
CA MET A 124 9.47 12.15 -7.16
C MET A 124 11.02 12.21 -7.23
N SER A 125 11.70 11.11 -6.93
CA SER A 125 13.16 11.03 -6.98
C SER A 125 13.69 11.19 -8.39
N SER A 126 13.09 10.50 -9.37
CA SER A 126 13.48 10.65 -10.77
C SER A 126 13.26 12.07 -11.28
N LYS A 127 12.23 12.76 -10.79
CA LYS A 127 12.00 14.16 -11.11
C LYS A 127 13.01 15.08 -10.43
N GLU A 128 13.42 14.77 -9.20
CA GLU A 128 14.48 15.47 -8.48
C GLU A 128 15.81 15.39 -9.24
N ASP A 129 16.20 14.19 -9.67
CA ASP A 129 17.40 13.96 -10.49
C ASP A 129 17.36 14.81 -11.78
N GLN A 130 16.21 14.84 -12.48
CA GLN A 130 16.02 15.67 -13.67
C GLN A 130 16.17 17.16 -13.38
N LEU A 131 15.68 17.63 -12.23
CA LEU A 131 15.80 19.03 -11.84
C LEU A 131 17.23 19.38 -11.45
N ILE A 132 17.95 18.47 -10.80
CA ILE A 132 19.37 18.64 -10.45
C ILE A 132 20.22 18.71 -11.72
N GLU A 133 19.99 17.80 -12.68
CA GLU A 133 20.66 17.81 -13.97
C GLU A 133 20.39 19.11 -14.73
N ALA A 134 19.14 19.58 -14.74
CA ALA A 134 18.77 20.87 -15.34
C ALA A 134 19.33 22.10 -14.61
N ASN A 135 19.77 21.93 -13.36
CA ASN A 135 20.37 22.96 -12.51
C ASN A 135 21.91 22.84 -12.46
N ASP A 136 22.52 22.32 -13.52
CA ASP A 136 23.96 22.10 -13.67
C ASP A 136 24.57 21.25 -12.54
N GLY A 137 23.81 20.27 -12.05
CA GLY A 137 24.22 19.38 -10.96
C GLY A 137 24.02 19.97 -9.56
N ASN A 138 23.48 21.19 -9.43
CA ASN A 138 23.23 21.78 -8.12
C ASN A 138 21.96 21.21 -7.47
N PRO A 139 21.99 20.91 -6.15
CA PRO A 139 20.81 20.45 -5.42
C PRO A 139 19.62 21.40 -5.56
N VAL A 140 18.43 20.82 -5.72
CA VAL A 140 17.18 21.57 -5.91
C VAL A 140 16.43 21.65 -4.59
N ASP A 141 15.82 22.81 -4.32
CA ASP A 141 14.99 22.97 -3.13
C ASP A 141 13.79 22.01 -3.17
N ARG A 142 13.52 21.35 -2.04
CA ARG A 142 12.41 20.40 -1.93
C ARG A 142 11.06 21.07 -2.20
N LEU A 143 10.90 22.36 -1.86
CA LEU A 143 9.68 23.10 -2.16
C LEU A 143 9.49 23.26 -3.67
N GLN A 144 10.56 23.51 -4.43
CA GLN A 144 10.53 23.59 -5.89
C GLN A 144 10.12 22.26 -6.51
N LEU A 145 10.69 21.14 -6.03
CA LEU A 145 10.28 19.81 -6.47
C LEU A 145 8.80 19.53 -6.20
N ILE A 146 8.29 19.89 -5.02
CA ILE A 146 6.87 19.72 -4.67
C ILE A 146 5.98 20.54 -5.60
N LYS A 147 6.33 21.82 -5.84
CA LYS A 147 5.59 22.70 -6.75
C LYS A 147 5.52 22.12 -8.15
N GLU A 148 6.66 21.73 -8.71
CA GLU A 148 6.76 21.16 -10.04
C GLU A 148 5.96 19.85 -10.15
N ALA A 149 6.00 19.01 -9.12
CA ALA A 149 5.27 17.74 -9.09
C ALA A 149 3.75 17.89 -8.99
N HIS A 150 3.25 18.98 -8.41
CA HIS A 150 1.82 19.15 -8.14
C HIS A 150 1.17 20.25 -8.99
N THR A 151 1.95 21.02 -9.74
CA THR A 151 1.45 22.03 -10.67
C THR A 151 0.91 21.37 -11.92
N ASN A 152 -0.30 21.72 -12.31
CA ASN A 152 -0.86 21.29 -13.58
C ASN A 152 -0.34 22.16 -14.71
N LYS A 153 0.24 21.54 -15.75
CA LYS A 153 0.85 22.26 -16.88
C LYS A 153 -0.12 23.10 -17.71
N LYS A 154 -1.43 22.81 -17.68
CA LYS A 154 -2.45 23.56 -18.43
C LYS A 154 -2.96 24.76 -17.65
N THR A 155 -3.15 24.62 -16.34
CA THR A 155 -3.71 25.69 -15.49
C THR A 155 -2.63 26.46 -14.75
N SER A 156 -1.38 25.99 -14.75
CA SER A 156 -0.24 26.52 -13.98
C SER A 156 -0.54 26.71 -12.48
N GLN A 157 -1.45 25.89 -11.94
CA GLN A 157 -1.84 25.93 -10.53
C GLN A 157 -1.65 24.57 -9.87
N ILE A 158 -1.37 24.58 -8.56
CA ILE A 158 -1.32 23.39 -7.73
C ILE A 158 -2.73 22.86 -7.53
N GLN A 159 -3.00 21.65 -8.03
CA GLN A 159 -4.34 21.05 -7.99
C GLN A 159 -4.70 20.43 -6.63
N ASP A 160 -3.74 19.81 -5.94
CA ASP A 160 -3.99 19.24 -4.62
C ASP A 160 -4.14 20.37 -3.59
N ALA A 161 -5.32 20.47 -2.98
CA ALA A 161 -5.65 21.56 -2.07
C ALA A 161 -4.84 21.55 -0.77
N VAL A 162 -4.40 20.39 -0.27
CA VAL A 162 -3.50 20.35 0.90
C VAL A 162 -2.12 20.83 0.50
N ILE A 163 -1.60 20.37 -0.63
CA ILE A 163 -0.25 20.74 -1.08
C ILE A 163 -0.19 22.23 -1.35
N ARG A 164 -1.23 22.80 -1.97
CA ARG A 164 -1.38 24.25 -2.13
C ARG A 164 -1.28 24.97 -0.78
N SER A 165 -2.09 24.58 0.22
CA SER A 165 -2.02 25.20 1.56
C SER A 165 -0.64 25.06 2.23
N VAL A 166 0.07 23.94 2.02
CA VAL A 166 1.41 23.72 2.57
C VAL A 166 2.43 24.62 1.88
N VAL A 167 2.37 24.72 0.55
CA VAL A 167 3.24 25.61 -0.24
C VAL A 167 3.01 27.06 0.18
N ASP A 168 1.76 27.52 0.22
CA ASP A 168 1.40 28.88 0.63
C ASP A 168 1.96 29.20 2.03
N LEU A 169 1.82 28.27 2.98
CA LEU A 169 2.33 28.44 4.35
C LEU A 169 3.86 28.55 4.40
N VAL A 170 4.57 27.71 3.65
CA VAL A 170 6.03 27.71 3.63
C VAL A 170 6.55 28.99 2.98
N GLU A 171 5.94 29.44 1.88
CA GLU A 171 6.30 30.69 1.21
C GLU A 171 6.06 31.90 2.10
N THR A 172 4.89 31.99 2.73
CA THR A 172 4.57 33.06 3.69
C THR A 172 5.60 33.15 4.81
N ARG A 173 6.01 32.01 5.36
CA ARG A 173 7.04 31.98 6.43
C ARG A 173 8.42 32.37 5.90
N LYS A 174 8.78 31.93 4.68
CA LYS A 174 10.05 32.29 4.05
C LYS A 174 10.14 33.80 3.83
N GLU A 175 9.08 34.42 3.34
CA GLU A 175 9.01 35.88 3.15
C GLU A 175 9.10 36.65 4.48
N ALA A 176 8.37 36.20 5.51
CA ALA A 176 8.44 36.83 6.83
C ALA A 176 9.85 36.77 7.44
N LEU A 177 10.55 35.63 7.27
CA LEU A 177 11.93 35.48 7.73
C LEU A 177 12.89 36.42 6.98
N LEU A 178 12.80 36.48 5.66
CA LEU A 178 13.62 37.37 4.84
C LEU A 178 13.37 38.86 5.16
N SER A 179 12.10 39.24 5.42
CA SER A 179 11.76 40.60 5.81
C SER A 179 12.22 40.98 7.22
N SER A 180 12.45 40.00 8.09
CA SER A 180 12.93 40.22 9.46
C SER A 180 14.46 40.27 9.58
N GLN A 181 15.18 40.02 8.48
CA GLN A 181 16.64 40.06 8.45
C GLN A 181 17.11 41.53 8.45
N PRO A 182 17.94 41.95 9.43
CA PRO A 182 18.47 43.32 9.44
C PRO A 182 19.37 43.54 8.22
N LEU A 183 19.16 44.65 7.51
CA LEU A 183 20.05 45.15 6.47
C LEU A 183 21.36 45.57 7.17
N SER A 184 22.39 44.73 7.12
CA SER A 184 23.74 45.16 7.51
C SER A 184 24.24 46.13 6.43
N ASP A 185 24.00 47.41 6.62
CA ASP A 185 24.71 48.47 5.92
C ASP A 185 26.11 48.58 6.55
N ASP A 186 27.01 47.70 6.13
CA ASP A 186 28.43 47.86 6.45
C ASP A 186 29.00 48.89 5.47
N GLY A 187 28.75 50.16 5.83
CA GLY A 187 29.56 51.27 5.39
C GLY A 187 31.02 51.02 5.77
N ASP A 188 31.89 51.26 4.80
CA ASP A 188 33.34 51.32 4.90
C ASP A 188 33.85 51.72 6.30
N SER A 189 34.45 50.76 7.02
CA SER A 189 35.40 51.07 8.07
C SER A 189 36.49 50.01 8.11
N THR A 190 37.58 50.36 7.43
CA THR A 190 38.88 49.73 7.58
C THR A 190 39.28 49.80 9.07
N GLY A 191 39.25 48.67 9.77
CA GLY A 191 39.64 48.62 11.19
C GLY A 191 39.76 47.18 11.70
N ALA A 192 40.97 46.64 11.62
CA ALA A 192 41.31 45.33 12.16
C ALA A 192 40.99 45.18 13.65
N SER A 193 40.36 44.06 14.04
CA SER A 193 40.80 43.30 15.22
C SER A 193 40.16 41.91 15.25
N THR A 194 41.03 40.92 15.24
CA THR A 194 40.82 39.53 15.63
C THR A 194 40.15 39.41 16.99
N ASN A 195 39.15 38.55 17.12
CA ASN A 195 38.92 37.80 18.37
C ASN A 195 38.27 36.45 18.05
N ILE A 196 39.10 35.41 18.18
CA ILE A 196 38.70 34.01 18.30
C ILE A 196 38.12 33.82 19.70
N VAL A 197 36.91 33.28 19.82
CA VAL A 197 36.50 32.56 21.03
C VAL A 197 35.78 31.29 20.64
N ALA A 198 36.47 30.18 20.88
CA ALA A 198 35.93 28.84 20.90
C ALA A 198 35.13 28.62 22.19
N LEU A 199 33.97 27.95 22.08
CA LEU A 199 33.34 27.27 23.21
C LEU A 199 32.84 25.89 22.75
N GLY A 200 33.55 24.84 23.18
CA GLY A 200 33.00 23.48 23.35
C GLY A 200 32.00 23.47 24.52
N PHE A 201 31.19 22.44 24.75
CA PHE A 201 31.21 21.03 24.37
C PHE A 201 29.85 20.59 23.81
#